data_AF-A0A3A4PZH4-F1
#
_entry.id   AF-A0A3A4PZH4-F1
#
_cell.length_a   1.000
_cell.length_b   1.000
_cell.length_c   1.000
_cell.angle_alpha   90.00
_cell.angle_beta   90.00
_cell.angle_gamma   90.00
#
_symmetry.space_group_name_H-M   'P 1'
#
loop_
_entity.id
_entity.type
_entity.pdbx_description
1 polymer ?
#
loop_
_entity_poly.entity_id
_entity_poly.type
_entity_poly.pdbx_seq_one_letter_code
_entity_poly.pdbx_strand_id
1 'polypeptide(L)'
;MVEWWCREAHMGNTCRIMERDSGFMKKFIPKMAVVASLCSAAGFLLYRRFEDLYRLGQLGSLRRILKREMGVEKSARIVDGVERHYEEISARWPATLRGIMRLHRIFLIMAFAIYKALVDEFGGDEDIPRMAERLVWESGPTCKRPTELFFKLFFVGSKDPFARFAPFAKRFIDFMYPCPLYAIEYVEEEGVVGFDYVKCPYPRFYEEHGMEVFGRALCQLDFRWAELLPPQIGMRREHTLSEGADKCDFRLYRK
;
A
#
# COMPACT_ATOMS: atom_id res chain seq x y z
N MET A 1 -2.90 -5.57 -19.01
CA MET A 1 -3.02 -4.91 -17.69
C MET A 1 -3.69 -3.55 -17.69
N VAL A 2 -3.10 -2.54 -18.33
CA VAL A 2 -3.58 -1.13 -18.41
C VAL A 2 -5.03 -1.09 -18.86
N GLU A 3 -5.36 -1.83 -19.90
CA GLU A 3 -6.74 -1.95 -20.37
C GLU A 3 -7.66 -2.70 -19.40
N TRP A 4 -7.19 -3.69 -18.63
CA TRP A 4 -8.03 -4.39 -17.66
C TRP A 4 -8.29 -3.50 -16.44
N TRP A 5 -7.25 -2.86 -15.90
CA TRP A 5 -7.36 -1.86 -14.84
C TRP A 5 -8.23 -0.67 -15.29
N CYS A 6 -8.06 -0.18 -16.52
CA CYS A 6 -8.92 0.85 -17.10
C CYS A 6 -10.34 0.36 -17.31
N ARG A 7 -10.56 -0.80 -17.91
CA ARG A 7 -11.91 -1.35 -18.17
C ARG A 7 -12.66 -1.50 -16.85
N GLU A 8 -12.06 -2.13 -15.86
CA GLU A 8 -12.66 -2.31 -14.54
C GLU A 8 -12.86 -0.97 -13.82
N ALA A 9 -11.85 -0.09 -13.78
CA ALA A 9 -11.98 1.22 -13.13
C ALA A 9 -12.99 2.15 -13.82
N HIS A 10 -13.19 2.03 -15.14
CA HIS A 10 -14.19 2.80 -15.89
C HIS A 10 -15.61 2.22 -15.83
N MET A 11 -15.78 0.94 -15.50
CA MET A 11 -17.11 0.33 -15.27
C MET A 11 -17.74 0.76 -13.93
N GLY A 12 -17.04 1.54 -13.11
CA GLY A 12 -17.41 1.95 -11.76
C GLY A 12 -18.55 2.97 -11.59
N ASN A 13 -19.55 3.03 -12.49
CA ASN A 13 -20.80 3.75 -12.20
C ASN A 13 -21.63 3.10 -11.07
N THR A 14 -21.19 1.95 -10.54
CA THR A 14 -21.87 1.18 -9.50
C THR A 14 -21.24 1.29 -8.10
N CYS A 15 -20.05 1.88 -7.93
CA CYS A 15 -19.41 1.98 -6.61
C CYS A 15 -19.79 3.29 -5.88
N ARG A 16 -21.06 3.39 -5.42
CA ARG A 16 -21.61 4.53 -4.67
C ARG A 16 -21.00 4.74 -3.25
N ILE A 17 -20.01 3.95 -2.86
CA ILE A 17 -19.46 3.96 -1.49
C ILE A 17 -18.61 5.23 -1.26
N MET A 18 -17.89 5.73 -2.26
CA MET A 18 -16.99 6.87 -2.07
C MET A 18 -17.70 8.24 -1.98
N GLU A 19 -18.87 8.41 -2.62
CA GLU A 19 -19.61 9.69 -2.56
C GLU A 19 -20.33 9.90 -1.22
N ARG A 20 -20.69 8.83 -0.51
CA ARG A 20 -21.46 8.93 0.74
C ARG A 20 -20.62 9.19 1.99
N ASP A 21 -19.31 8.97 1.98
CA ASP A 21 -18.51 8.90 3.22
C ASP A 21 -17.33 9.88 3.36
N SER A 22 -17.29 10.95 2.54
CA SER A 22 -16.29 12.03 2.72
C SER A 22 -16.34 12.71 4.11
N GLY A 23 -17.47 12.58 4.82
CA GLY A 23 -17.65 13.06 6.20
C GLY A 23 -16.94 12.23 7.26
N PHE A 24 -16.72 10.93 7.03
CA PHE A 24 -16.06 10.03 7.98
C PHE A 24 -14.60 10.42 8.19
N MET A 25 -13.85 10.62 7.10
CA MET A 25 -12.44 11.03 7.17
C MET A 25 -12.26 12.40 7.82
N LYS A 26 -13.20 13.32 7.60
CA LYS A 26 -13.20 14.65 8.24
C LYS A 26 -13.42 14.57 9.76
N LYS A 27 -14.21 13.60 10.24
CA LYS A 27 -14.48 13.40 11.68
C LYS A 27 -13.32 12.72 12.41
N PHE A 28 -12.66 11.75 11.77
CA PHE A 28 -11.62 10.97 12.43
C PHE A 28 -10.21 11.56 12.30
N ILE A 29 -9.94 12.35 11.25
CA ILE A 29 -8.60 12.89 11.01
C ILE A 29 -8.69 14.33 10.46
N PRO A 30 -9.03 15.33 11.30
CA PRO A 30 -9.17 16.72 10.85
C PRO A 30 -7.89 17.29 10.21
N LYS A 31 -6.71 16.75 10.55
CA LYS A 31 -5.42 17.14 9.92
C LYS A 31 -5.13 16.46 8.58
N MET A 32 -5.90 15.43 8.17
CA MET A 32 -5.81 14.81 6.84
C MET A 32 -6.95 15.22 5.91
N ALA A 33 -7.73 16.24 6.27
CA ALA A 33 -8.72 16.87 5.38
C ALA A 33 -8.14 17.32 4.01
N VAL A 34 -6.81 17.45 3.91
CA VAL A 34 -6.09 17.65 2.65
C VAL A 34 -6.36 16.52 1.64
N VAL A 35 -6.58 15.28 2.07
CA VAL A 35 -6.86 14.13 1.18
C VAL A 35 -8.28 14.16 0.62
N ALA A 36 -9.26 14.64 1.40
CA ALA A 36 -10.67 14.65 1.03
C ALA A 36 -11.06 15.82 0.08
N SER A 37 -10.28 16.90 0.06
CA SER A 37 -10.54 18.09 -0.79
C SER A 37 -10.06 17.94 -2.24
N LEU A 38 -9.62 16.75 -2.65
CA LEU A 38 -8.84 16.54 -3.89
C LEU A 38 -9.67 16.23 -5.15
N CYS A 39 -11.00 16.31 -5.09
CA CYS A 39 -11.88 16.05 -6.24
C CYS A 39 -12.11 17.25 -7.19
N SER A 40 -11.53 18.42 -6.90
CA SER A 40 -11.57 19.61 -7.78
C SER A 40 -10.35 19.69 -8.72
N ALA A 41 -10.36 20.59 -9.71
CA ALA A 41 -9.16 20.85 -10.53
C ALA A 41 -7.95 21.32 -9.71
N ALA A 42 -8.19 22.11 -8.65
CA ALA A 42 -7.17 22.45 -7.65
C ALA A 42 -6.73 21.20 -6.85
N GLY A 43 -7.65 20.30 -6.57
CA GLY A 43 -7.40 18.98 -6.02
C GLY A 43 -6.49 18.12 -6.89
N PHE A 44 -6.67 18.12 -8.21
CA PHE A 44 -5.82 17.39 -9.15
C PHE A 44 -4.35 17.87 -9.12
N LEU A 45 -4.13 19.19 -9.08
CA LEU A 45 -2.78 19.78 -8.99
C LEU A 45 -2.12 19.46 -7.63
N LEU A 46 -2.88 19.56 -6.54
CA LEU A 46 -2.40 19.16 -5.20
C LEU A 46 -2.08 17.65 -5.15
N TYR A 47 -2.84 16.80 -5.86
CA TYR A 47 -2.61 15.36 -5.90
C TYR A 47 -1.38 14.98 -6.73
N ARG A 48 -1.14 15.65 -7.87
CA ARG A 48 0.09 15.43 -8.65
C ARG A 48 1.31 15.82 -7.83
N ARG A 49 1.23 16.96 -7.12
CA ARG A 49 2.27 17.36 -6.16
C ARG A 49 2.44 16.35 -5.05
N PHE A 50 1.36 15.73 -4.56
CA PHE A 50 1.43 14.66 -3.57
C PHE A 50 2.16 13.41 -4.10
N GLU A 51 1.90 12.97 -5.33
CA GLU A 51 2.65 11.87 -5.96
C GLU A 51 4.15 12.18 -6.03
N ASP A 52 4.51 13.36 -6.53
CA ASP A 52 5.91 13.77 -6.62
C ASP A 52 6.56 13.83 -5.23
N LEU A 53 5.87 14.40 -4.24
CA LEU A 53 6.35 14.45 -2.86
C LEU A 53 6.50 13.06 -2.24
N TYR A 54 5.56 12.16 -2.48
CA TYR A 54 5.62 10.77 -2.01
C TYR A 54 6.82 10.07 -2.63
N ARG A 55 6.95 10.12 -3.97
CA ARG A 55 8.05 9.52 -4.73
C ARG A 55 9.40 10.06 -4.26
N LEU A 56 9.58 11.38 -4.24
CA LEU A 56 10.83 12.03 -3.83
C LEU A 56 11.14 11.76 -2.35
N GLY A 57 10.13 11.72 -1.48
CA GLY A 57 10.28 11.37 -0.07
C GLY A 57 10.77 9.93 0.13
N GLN A 58 10.23 8.99 -0.67
CA GLN A 58 10.65 7.60 -0.67
C GLN A 58 12.09 7.46 -1.18
N LEU A 59 12.41 8.05 -2.33
CA LEU A 59 13.77 8.03 -2.90
C LEU A 59 14.80 8.66 -1.97
N GLY A 60 14.46 9.77 -1.31
CA GLY A 60 15.34 10.40 -0.32
C GLY A 60 15.59 9.52 0.92
N SER A 61 14.59 8.77 1.37
CA SER A 61 14.74 7.81 2.46
C SER A 61 15.54 6.58 2.03
N LEU A 62 15.25 6.04 0.85
CA LEU A 62 15.98 4.93 0.23
C LEU A 62 17.46 5.27 0.08
N ARG A 63 17.79 6.45 -0.49
CA ARG A 63 19.17 6.94 -0.64
C ARG A 63 19.92 6.98 0.68
N ARG A 64 19.26 7.42 1.77
CA ARG A 64 19.87 7.46 3.11
C ARG A 64 20.15 6.05 3.66
N ILE A 65 19.19 5.13 3.51
CA ILE A 65 19.34 3.74 3.94
C ILE A 65 20.50 3.07 3.17
N LEU A 66 20.45 3.13 1.85
CA LEU A 66 21.48 2.53 0.98
C LEU A 66 22.85 3.18 1.17
N LYS A 67 22.93 4.50 1.36
CA LYS A 67 24.22 5.17 1.60
C LYS A 67 24.88 4.66 2.89
N ARG A 68 24.09 4.42 3.93
CA ARG A 68 24.58 3.88 5.21
C ARG A 68 25.04 2.44 5.07
N GLU A 69 24.31 1.61 4.33
CA GLU A 69 24.54 0.16 4.25
C GLU A 69 25.56 -0.23 3.18
N MET A 70 25.66 0.54 2.10
CA MET A 70 26.36 0.14 0.87
C MET A 70 27.33 1.20 0.33
N GLY A 71 27.43 2.35 0.99
CA GLY A 71 28.28 3.46 0.57
C GLY A 71 27.63 4.37 -0.48
N VAL A 72 28.29 5.49 -0.77
CA VAL A 72 27.73 6.59 -1.58
C VAL A 72 27.52 6.19 -3.03
N GLU A 73 28.54 5.60 -3.65
CA GLU A 73 28.52 5.28 -5.08
C GLU A 73 27.46 4.23 -5.43
N LYS A 74 27.41 3.13 -4.65
CA LYS A 74 26.41 2.08 -4.85
C LYS A 74 24.99 2.59 -4.58
N SER A 75 24.79 3.40 -3.55
CA SER A 75 23.51 4.05 -3.28
C SER A 75 23.04 4.91 -4.45
N ALA A 76 23.94 5.70 -5.07
CA ALA A 76 23.61 6.51 -6.23
C ALA A 76 23.14 5.64 -7.41
N ARG A 77 23.91 4.62 -7.80
CA ARG A 77 23.55 3.72 -8.91
C ARG A 77 22.20 3.04 -8.70
N ILE A 78 21.95 2.50 -7.51
CA ILE A 78 20.66 1.85 -7.21
C ILE A 78 19.53 2.86 -7.31
N VAL A 79 19.64 4.04 -6.69
CA VAL A 79 18.58 5.06 -6.71
C VAL A 79 18.30 5.57 -8.13
N ASP A 80 19.35 5.81 -8.94
CA ASP A 80 19.20 6.19 -10.34
C ASP A 80 18.50 5.07 -11.14
N GLY A 81 18.84 3.82 -10.86
CA GLY A 81 18.14 2.64 -11.39
C GLY A 81 16.67 2.62 -11.01
N VAL A 82 16.32 2.91 -9.75
CA VAL A 82 14.93 3.00 -9.29
C VAL A 82 14.18 4.11 -10.02
N GLU A 83 14.76 5.29 -10.17
CA GLU A 83 14.12 6.40 -10.89
C GLU A 83 13.84 6.03 -12.35
N ARG A 84 14.84 5.46 -13.04
CA ARG A 84 14.70 4.98 -14.43
C ARG A 84 13.60 3.92 -14.57
N HIS A 85 13.63 2.87 -13.73
CA HIS A 85 12.63 1.79 -13.78
C HIS A 85 11.23 2.31 -13.43
N TYR A 86 11.12 3.21 -12.45
CA TYR A 86 9.84 3.84 -12.11
C TYR A 86 9.25 4.58 -13.31
N GLU A 87 10.05 5.39 -14.00
CA GLU A 87 9.61 6.16 -15.16
C GLU A 87 9.18 5.25 -16.32
N GLU A 88 9.96 4.21 -16.61
CA GLU A 88 9.62 3.23 -17.66
C GLU A 88 8.27 2.54 -17.38
N ILE A 89 8.09 2.01 -16.17
CA ILE A 89 6.86 1.30 -15.78
C ILE A 89 5.69 2.28 -15.72
N SER A 90 5.90 3.48 -15.14
CA SER A 90 4.89 4.52 -15.00
C SER A 90 4.37 5.03 -16.34
N ALA A 91 5.24 5.16 -17.34
CA ALA A 91 4.88 5.59 -18.69
C ALA A 91 3.92 4.64 -19.40
N ARG A 92 3.92 3.34 -19.02
CA ARG A 92 2.98 2.35 -19.57
C ARG A 92 1.59 2.46 -18.95
N TRP A 93 1.45 3.14 -17.81
CA TRP A 93 0.20 3.18 -17.06
C TRP A 93 -0.66 4.38 -17.40
N PRO A 94 -2.00 4.24 -17.36
CA PRO A 94 -2.90 5.33 -17.70
C PRO A 94 -2.79 6.44 -16.64
N ALA A 95 -2.62 7.67 -17.10
CA ALA A 95 -2.69 8.86 -16.24
C ALA A 95 -4.09 9.11 -15.65
N THR A 96 -5.10 8.32 -16.05
CA THR A 96 -6.51 8.51 -15.69
C THR A 96 -6.88 7.96 -14.31
N LEU A 97 -6.01 7.20 -13.64
CA LEU A 97 -6.28 6.72 -12.28
C LEU A 97 -6.36 7.90 -11.29
N ARG A 98 -7.39 7.87 -10.43
CA ARG A 98 -7.70 8.95 -9.46
C ARG A 98 -7.78 8.41 -8.05
N GLY A 99 -7.69 9.33 -7.08
CA GLY A 99 -7.87 9.05 -5.66
C GLY A 99 -6.92 7.96 -5.16
N ILE A 100 -7.44 7.10 -4.30
CA ILE A 100 -6.65 6.06 -3.63
C ILE A 100 -6.00 5.06 -4.59
N MET A 101 -6.62 4.77 -5.73
CA MET A 101 -6.04 3.86 -6.73
C MET A 101 -4.75 4.40 -7.35
N ARG A 102 -4.61 5.73 -7.42
CA ARG A 102 -3.34 6.35 -7.83
C ARG A 102 -2.24 6.12 -6.80
N LEU A 103 -2.56 6.15 -5.51
CA LEU A 103 -1.61 5.81 -4.44
C LEU A 103 -1.17 4.34 -4.52
N HIS A 104 -2.12 3.41 -4.71
CA HIS A 104 -1.79 1.99 -4.92
C HIS A 104 -0.87 1.78 -6.12
N ARG A 105 -1.12 2.48 -7.24
CA ARG A 105 -0.22 2.45 -8.40
C ARG A 105 1.20 2.91 -8.03
N ILE A 106 1.34 4.05 -7.35
CA ILE A 106 2.66 4.58 -6.97
C ILE A 106 3.41 3.56 -6.12
N PHE A 107 2.72 2.95 -5.14
CA PHE A 107 3.28 1.92 -4.29
C PHE A 107 3.75 0.69 -5.08
N LEU A 108 2.89 0.16 -5.96
CA LEU A 108 3.20 -1.00 -6.81
C LEU A 108 4.43 -0.75 -7.69
N ILE A 109 4.43 0.38 -8.40
CA ILE A 109 5.49 0.74 -9.34
C ILE A 109 6.79 1.01 -8.60
N MET A 110 6.75 1.71 -7.47
CA MET A 110 7.95 1.99 -6.68
C MET A 110 8.56 0.71 -6.10
N ALA A 111 7.74 -0.20 -5.57
CA ALA A 111 8.23 -1.47 -5.07
C ALA A 111 8.88 -2.32 -6.18
N PHE A 112 8.28 -2.33 -7.35
CA PHE A 112 8.85 -3.00 -8.53
C PHE A 112 10.16 -2.32 -8.96
N ALA A 113 10.19 -1.00 -9.06
CA ALA A 113 11.38 -0.25 -9.46
C ALA A 113 12.57 -0.51 -8.51
N ILE A 114 12.31 -0.57 -7.19
CA ILE A 114 13.30 -0.96 -6.17
C ILE A 114 13.83 -2.37 -6.46
N TYR A 115 12.95 -3.34 -6.67
CA TYR A 115 13.36 -4.71 -6.99
C TYR A 115 14.22 -4.78 -8.26
N LYS A 116 13.81 -4.17 -9.37
CA LYS A 116 14.58 -4.19 -10.63
C LYS A 116 15.96 -3.56 -10.46
N ALA A 117 16.05 -2.43 -9.76
CA ALA A 117 17.33 -1.77 -9.53
C ALA A 117 18.29 -2.63 -8.70
N LEU A 118 17.77 -3.40 -7.74
CA LEU A 118 18.57 -4.37 -6.99
C LEU A 118 19.00 -5.53 -7.88
N VAL A 119 18.14 -6.05 -8.74
CA VAL A 119 18.51 -7.10 -9.71
C VAL A 119 19.60 -6.62 -10.66
N ASP A 120 19.52 -5.38 -11.15
CA ASP A 120 20.55 -4.80 -12.02
C ASP A 120 21.91 -4.69 -11.29
N GLU A 121 21.92 -4.35 -10.00
CA GLU A 121 23.16 -4.14 -9.23
C GLU A 121 23.76 -5.43 -8.67
N PHE A 122 22.93 -6.40 -8.28
CA PHE A 122 23.36 -7.61 -7.56
C PHE A 122 23.17 -8.92 -8.36
N GLY A 123 22.57 -8.86 -9.55
CA GLY A 123 22.17 -10.04 -10.31
C GLY A 123 20.85 -10.65 -9.84
N GLY A 124 20.57 -11.89 -10.18
CA GLY A 124 19.34 -12.59 -9.80
C GLY A 124 19.42 -13.33 -8.45
N ASP A 125 20.08 -12.76 -7.45
CA ASP A 125 20.26 -13.41 -6.13
C ASP A 125 18.91 -13.68 -5.44
N GLU A 126 18.78 -14.86 -4.82
CA GLU A 126 17.56 -15.33 -4.14
C GLU A 126 17.15 -14.43 -2.96
N ASP A 127 18.07 -13.64 -2.39
CA ASP A 127 17.78 -12.72 -1.28
C ASP A 127 17.18 -11.38 -1.72
N ILE A 128 17.22 -11.05 -3.01
CA ILE A 128 16.76 -9.74 -3.53
C ILE A 128 15.28 -9.47 -3.24
N PRO A 129 14.33 -10.42 -3.38
CA PRO A 129 12.94 -10.20 -3.01
C PRO A 129 12.77 -9.71 -1.56
N ARG A 130 13.49 -10.33 -0.61
CA ARG A 130 13.45 -9.96 0.81
C ARG A 130 14.12 -8.60 1.05
N MET A 131 15.23 -8.33 0.39
CA MET A 131 15.89 -7.02 0.48
C MET A 131 14.98 -5.90 -0.05
N ALA A 132 14.36 -6.11 -1.22
CA ALA A 132 13.43 -5.17 -1.82
C ALA A 132 12.22 -4.92 -0.92
N GLU A 133 11.62 -5.97 -0.35
CA GLU A 133 10.51 -5.90 0.60
C GLU A 133 10.87 -5.03 1.82
N ARG A 134 12.04 -5.28 2.44
CA ARG A 134 12.56 -4.47 3.53
C ARG A 134 12.73 -3.00 3.13
N LEU A 135 13.37 -2.74 1.98
CA LEU A 135 13.62 -1.38 1.52
C LEU A 135 12.31 -0.64 1.22
N VAL A 136 11.30 -1.30 0.66
CA VAL A 136 9.96 -0.74 0.46
C VAL A 136 9.35 -0.32 1.80
N TRP A 137 9.41 -1.20 2.81
CA TRP A 137 8.93 -0.91 4.16
C TRP A 137 9.65 0.28 4.80
N GLU A 138 10.99 0.27 4.79
CA GLU A 138 11.80 1.23 5.52
C GLU A 138 11.90 2.60 4.83
N SER A 139 11.85 2.63 3.49
CA SER A 139 11.91 3.87 2.71
C SER A 139 10.56 4.55 2.55
N GLY A 140 9.45 3.82 2.69
CA GLY A 140 8.10 4.33 2.46
C GLY A 140 7.77 5.52 3.35
N PRO A 141 7.48 6.72 2.78
CA PRO A 141 7.23 7.94 3.56
C PRO A 141 5.94 7.84 4.38
N THR A 142 5.01 6.96 4.01
CA THR A 142 3.78 6.66 4.74
C THR A 142 3.91 5.46 5.67
N CYS A 143 4.97 4.65 5.58
CA CYS A 143 4.89 3.29 6.10
C CYS A 143 5.12 3.21 7.60
N LYS A 144 6.29 3.64 8.10
CA LYS A 144 6.61 3.41 9.51
C LYS A 144 6.25 4.57 10.43
N ARG A 145 7.00 5.67 10.41
CA ARG A 145 6.92 6.70 11.46
C ARG A 145 5.58 7.46 11.50
N PRO A 146 5.03 7.96 10.38
CA PRO A 146 3.77 8.68 10.44
C PRO A 146 2.60 7.79 10.87
N THR A 147 2.59 6.54 10.41
CA THR A 147 1.53 5.59 10.79
C THR A 147 1.69 5.10 12.22
N GLU A 148 2.91 4.84 12.67
CA GLU A 148 3.18 4.53 14.08
C GLU A 148 2.73 5.69 14.99
N LEU A 149 3.04 6.93 14.61
CA LEU A 149 2.58 8.12 15.35
C LEU A 149 1.04 8.24 15.30
N PHE A 150 0.43 8.01 14.14
CA PHE A 150 -1.02 8.01 13.98
C PHE A 150 -1.68 6.99 14.91
N PHE A 151 -1.24 5.72 14.89
CA PHE A 151 -1.80 4.69 15.75
C PHE A 151 -1.55 4.99 17.23
N LYS A 152 -0.33 5.41 17.59
CA LYS A 152 -0.05 5.86 18.97
C LYS A 152 -1.06 6.89 19.43
N LEU A 153 -1.27 7.96 18.65
CA LEU A 153 -2.23 9.02 18.96
C LEU A 153 -3.68 8.51 18.98
N PHE A 154 -4.07 7.67 18.03
CA PHE A 154 -5.41 7.09 17.93
C PHE A 154 -5.77 6.24 19.15
N PHE A 155 -4.79 5.53 19.72
CA PHE A 155 -4.99 4.65 20.88
C PHE A 155 -4.66 5.29 22.23
N VAL A 156 -4.17 6.54 22.29
CA VAL A 156 -3.92 7.22 23.57
C VAL A 156 -5.16 7.16 24.46
N GLY A 157 -4.95 6.72 25.71
CA GLY A 157 -5.99 6.62 26.74
C GLY A 157 -7.05 5.55 26.49
N SER A 158 -6.91 4.69 25.47
CA SER A 158 -7.85 3.60 25.25
C SER A 158 -7.63 2.48 26.27
N LYS A 159 -8.68 2.14 27.03
CA LYS A 159 -8.69 0.93 27.89
C LYS A 159 -8.92 -0.36 27.10
N ASP A 160 -9.55 -0.24 25.93
CA ASP A 160 -9.84 -1.34 25.02
C ASP A 160 -9.48 -0.91 23.59
N PRO A 161 -8.20 -1.07 23.18
CA PRO A 161 -7.76 -0.69 21.85
C PRO A 161 -8.52 -1.41 20.73
N PHE A 162 -8.88 -2.69 20.94
CA PHE A 162 -9.58 -3.47 19.93
C PHE A 162 -11.00 -2.93 19.68
N ALA A 163 -11.78 -2.65 20.73
CA ALA A 163 -13.12 -2.09 20.58
C ALA A 163 -13.11 -0.71 19.88
N ARG A 164 -12.05 0.09 20.08
CA ARG A 164 -11.86 1.35 19.35
C ARG A 164 -11.47 1.12 17.88
N PHE A 165 -10.61 0.13 17.63
CA PHE A 165 -10.08 -0.18 16.31
C PHE A 165 -11.10 -0.83 15.38
N ALA A 166 -11.88 -1.80 15.87
CA ALA A 166 -12.74 -2.62 15.03
C ALA A 166 -13.68 -1.85 14.09
N PRO A 167 -14.45 -0.83 14.55
CA PRO A 167 -15.30 -0.05 13.65
C PRO A 167 -14.51 0.86 12.71
N PHE A 168 -13.29 1.26 13.09
CA PHE A 168 -12.39 2.04 12.23
C PHE A 168 -11.79 1.16 11.13
N ALA A 169 -11.36 -0.06 11.47
CA ALA A 169 -10.69 -0.98 10.55
C ALA A 169 -11.53 -1.27 9.32
N LYS A 170 -12.81 -1.63 9.49
CA LYS A 170 -13.73 -1.91 8.37
C LYS A 170 -13.82 -0.73 7.40
N ARG A 171 -14.09 0.47 7.92
CA ARG A 171 -14.19 1.69 7.10
C ARG A 171 -12.87 2.08 6.45
N PHE A 172 -11.76 1.88 7.15
CA PHE A 172 -10.44 2.13 6.61
C PHE A 172 -10.13 1.18 5.46
N ILE A 173 -10.47 -0.10 5.59
CA ILE A 173 -10.34 -1.12 4.54
C ILE A 173 -11.19 -0.74 3.32
N ASP A 174 -12.47 -0.40 3.51
CA ASP A 174 -13.36 0.04 2.43
C ASP A 174 -12.81 1.27 1.68
N PHE A 175 -12.23 2.22 2.42
CA PHE A 175 -11.62 3.42 1.85
C PHE A 175 -10.32 3.12 1.09
N MET A 176 -9.45 2.29 1.66
CA MET A 176 -8.14 1.99 1.09
C MET A 176 -8.26 1.09 -0.13
N TYR A 177 -9.17 0.12 -0.12
CA TYR A 177 -9.23 -0.94 -1.11
C TYR A 177 -10.59 -0.96 -1.82
N PRO A 178 -10.90 0.08 -2.62
CA PRO A 178 -12.22 0.19 -3.22
C PRO A 178 -12.44 -0.78 -4.39
N CYS A 179 -13.70 -1.20 -4.52
CA CYS A 179 -14.23 -1.88 -5.71
C CYS A 179 -14.15 -0.97 -6.96
N PRO A 180 -13.95 -1.54 -8.18
CA PRO A 180 -14.00 -2.98 -8.52
C PRO A 180 -12.66 -3.69 -8.61
N LEU A 181 -11.55 -2.99 -8.34
CA LEU A 181 -10.21 -3.59 -8.41
C LEU A 181 -9.96 -4.53 -7.24
N TYR A 182 -10.54 -4.23 -6.09
CA TYR A 182 -10.62 -5.10 -4.94
C TYR A 182 -12.05 -5.65 -4.80
N ALA A 183 -12.14 -6.90 -4.36
CA ALA A 183 -13.40 -7.51 -3.92
C ALA A 183 -13.16 -8.11 -2.54
N ILE A 184 -14.00 -7.69 -1.59
CA ILE A 184 -13.84 -7.99 -0.16
C ILE A 184 -15.12 -8.63 0.33
N GLU A 185 -15.00 -9.80 0.95
CA GLU A 185 -16.07 -10.47 1.67
C GLU A 185 -15.81 -10.34 3.17
N TYR A 186 -16.75 -9.75 3.91
CA TYR A 186 -16.61 -9.63 5.36
C TYR A 186 -17.01 -10.93 6.05
N VAL A 187 -16.22 -11.33 7.03
CA VAL A 187 -16.41 -12.58 7.79
C VAL A 187 -16.80 -12.23 9.20
N GLU A 188 -17.96 -12.71 9.62
CA GLU A 188 -18.47 -12.54 10.98
C GLU A 188 -17.87 -13.63 11.88
N GLU A 189 -17.01 -13.21 12.81
CA GLU A 189 -16.39 -14.08 13.82
C GLU A 189 -16.34 -13.29 15.14
N GLU A 190 -16.73 -13.93 16.25
CA GLU A 190 -16.83 -13.25 17.54
C GLU A 190 -15.45 -12.75 18.00
N GLY A 191 -15.36 -11.44 18.32
CA GLY A 191 -14.10 -10.82 18.76
C GLY A 191 -13.07 -10.63 17.64
N VAL A 192 -13.49 -10.74 16.37
CA VAL A 192 -12.60 -10.64 15.20
C VAL A 192 -13.18 -9.67 14.17
N VAL A 193 -12.31 -8.88 13.55
CA VAL A 193 -12.61 -8.16 12.31
C VAL A 193 -12.07 -9.01 11.16
N GLY A 194 -12.96 -9.80 10.56
CA GLY A 194 -12.64 -10.71 9.46
C GLY A 194 -12.97 -10.10 8.10
N PHE A 195 -12.04 -10.22 7.15
CA PHE A 195 -12.27 -9.85 5.76
C PHE A 195 -11.41 -10.68 4.82
N ASP A 196 -12.03 -11.16 3.75
CA ASP A 196 -11.40 -11.99 2.73
C ASP A 196 -11.29 -11.18 1.43
N TYR A 197 -10.07 -11.00 0.92
CA TYR A 197 -9.91 -10.49 -0.45
C TYR A 197 -10.06 -11.65 -1.42
N VAL A 198 -11.13 -11.63 -2.21
CA VAL A 198 -11.35 -12.57 -3.33
C VAL A 198 -10.84 -12.00 -4.66
N LYS A 199 -10.50 -10.70 -4.68
CA LYS A 199 -9.84 -10.05 -5.81
C LYS A 199 -8.85 -9.01 -5.29
N CYS A 200 -7.62 -9.07 -5.79
CA CYS A 200 -6.56 -8.10 -5.53
C CYS A 200 -5.72 -7.92 -6.79
N PRO A 201 -5.40 -6.69 -7.20
CA PRO A 201 -4.66 -6.49 -8.43
C PRO A 201 -3.14 -6.66 -8.26
N TYR A 202 -2.64 -6.81 -7.03
CA TYR A 202 -1.20 -6.90 -6.74
C TYR A 202 -0.58 -8.21 -7.23
N PRO A 203 -1.12 -9.41 -6.89
CA PRO A 203 -0.55 -10.68 -7.36
C PRO A 203 -0.41 -10.73 -8.88
N ARG A 204 -1.52 -10.43 -9.57
CA ARG A 204 -1.57 -10.38 -11.04
C ARG A 204 -0.59 -9.37 -11.64
N PHE A 205 -0.41 -8.22 -10.98
CA PHE A 205 0.57 -7.22 -11.43
C PHE A 205 1.97 -7.81 -11.46
N TYR A 206 2.39 -8.50 -10.41
CA TYR A 206 3.73 -9.07 -10.32
C TYR A 206 3.91 -10.32 -11.17
N GLU A 207 2.89 -11.16 -11.28
CA GLU A 207 2.87 -12.34 -12.17
C GLU A 207 3.04 -11.95 -13.65
N GLU A 208 2.30 -10.95 -14.13
CA GLU A 208 2.42 -10.48 -15.53
C GLU A 208 3.82 -9.91 -15.85
N HIS A 209 4.67 -9.69 -14.84
CA HIS A 209 6.05 -9.23 -14.99
C HIS A 209 7.10 -10.28 -14.56
N GLY A 210 6.71 -11.53 -14.31
CA GLY A 210 7.61 -12.61 -13.90
C GLY A 210 8.25 -12.38 -12.53
N MET A 211 7.49 -11.80 -11.60
CA MET A 211 7.96 -11.36 -10.28
C MET A 211 7.10 -11.90 -9.13
N GLU A 212 6.53 -13.08 -9.31
CA GLU A 212 5.63 -13.74 -8.37
C GLU A 212 6.30 -13.87 -6.99
N VAL A 213 7.59 -14.22 -6.96
CA VAL A 213 8.37 -14.37 -5.71
C VAL A 213 8.40 -13.05 -4.93
N PHE A 214 8.63 -11.92 -5.62
CA PHE A 214 8.62 -10.62 -4.99
C PHE A 214 7.20 -10.17 -4.61
N GLY A 215 6.20 -10.47 -5.43
CA GLY A 215 4.79 -10.23 -5.11
C GLY A 215 4.37 -10.91 -3.81
N ARG A 216 4.78 -12.17 -3.59
CA ARG A 216 4.58 -12.89 -2.33
C ARG A 216 5.29 -12.22 -1.16
N ALA A 217 6.54 -11.79 -1.34
CA ALA A 217 7.29 -11.07 -0.31
C ALA A 217 6.58 -9.77 0.09
N LEU A 218 6.09 -8.98 -0.87
CA LEU A 218 5.37 -7.74 -0.58
C LEU A 218 4.06 -7.96 0.19
N CYS A 219 3.36 -9.07 -0.02
CA CYS A 219 2.20 -9.40 0.80
C CYS A 219 2.56 -9.57 2.28
N GLN A 220 3.82 -9.84 2.63
CA GLN A 220 4.24 -9.92 4.04
C GLN A 220 4.29 -8.55 4.74
N LEU A 221 4.25 -7.45 3.98
CA LEU A 221 4.15 -6.10 4.56
C LEU A 221 2.90 -5.92 5.40
N ASP A 222 1.84 -6.70 5.14
CA ASP A 222 0.63 -6.68 5.95
C ASP A 222 0.91 -7.02 7.43
N PHE A 223 1.83 -7.97 7.69
CA PHE A 223 2.23 -8.31 9.05
C PHE A 223 3.00 -7.16 9.71
N ARG A 224 3.87 -6.49 8.96
CA ARG A 224 4.58 -5.29 9.46
C ARG A 224 3.62 -4.15 9.77
N TRP A 225 2.56 -4.00 8.98
CA TRP A 225 1.49 -3.05 9.28
C TRP A 225 0.74 -3.43 10.56
N ALA A 226 0.44 -4.70 10.76
CA ALA A 226 -0.19 -5.19 11.97
C ALA A 226 0.70 -5.00 13.22
N GLU A 227 2.03 -5.08 13.09
CA GLU A 227 2.98 -4.79 14.18
C GLU A 227 2.92 -3.33 14.66
N LEU A 228 2.38 -2.40 13.86
CA LEU A 228 2.19 -1.01 14.29
C LEU A 228 0.92 -0.82 15.14
N LEU A 229 0.05 -1.82 15.20
CA LEU A 229 -1.13 -1.81 16.07
C LEU A 229 -0.72 -2.05 17.53
N PRO A 230 -1.57 -1.65 18.50
CA PRO A 230 -1.37 -1.97 19.91
C PRO A 230 -1.14 -3.48 20.11
N PRO A 231 -0.29 -3.88 21.07
CA PRO A 231 0.06 -5.29 21.29
C PRO A 231 -1.15 -6.17 21.64
N GLN A 232 -2.26 -5.58 22.07
CA GLN A 232 -3.56 -6.23 22.33
C GLN A 232 -4.33 -6.60 21.05
N ILE A 233 -3.85 -6.19 19.87
CA ILE A 233 -4.44 -6.52 18.58
C ILE A 233 -3.50 -7.48 17.85
N GLY A 234 -4.03 -8.63 17.47
CA GLY A 234 -3.36 -9.63 16.65
C GLY A 234 -3.83 -9.59 15.22
N MET A 235 -2.99 -10.07 14.31
CA MET A 235 -3.37 -10.41 12.96
C MET A 235 -2.95 -11.84 12.67
N ARG A 236 -3.87 -12.62 12.10
CA ARG A 236 -3.54 -13.88 11.42
C ARG A 236 -4.03 -13.82 9.97
N ARG A 237 -3.30 -14.50 9.10
CA ARG A 237 -3.61 -14.73 7.69
C ARG A 237 -2.86 -16.00 7.30
N GLU A 238 -3.57 -16.96 6.75
CA GLU A 238 -3.03 -18.28 6.41
C GLU A 238 -2.89 -18.45 4.90
N HIS A 239 -3.78 -17.82 4.13
CA HIS A 239 -3.85 -17.94 2.69
C HIS A 239 -3.67 -16.58 2.02
N THR A 240 -3.07 -16.60 0.84
CA THR A 240 -2.95 -15.40 0.00
C THR A 240 -3.21 -15.70 -1.48
N LEU A 241 -3.81 -14.74 -2.16
CA LEU A 241 -3.95 -14.74 -3.62
C LEU A 241 -2.57 -14.79 -4.32
N SER A 242 -1.50 -14.26 -3.70
CA SER A 242 -0.14 -14.31 -4.28
C SER A 242 0.54 -15.67 -4.16
N GLU A 243 0.03 -16.55 -3.29
CA GLU A 243 0.42 -17.95 -3.19
C GLU A 243 -0.49 -18.88 -3.99
N GLY A 244 -1.47 -18.32 -4.71
CA GLY A 244 -2.40 -19.09 -5.55
C GLY A 244 -3.63 -19.63 -4.81
N ALA A 245 -3.90 -19.17 -3.59
CA ALA A 245 -5.16 -19.48 -2.90
C ALA A 245 -6.34 -18.72 -3.53
N ASP A 246 -7.57 -19.14 -3.21
CA ASP A 246 -8.80 -18.49 -3.71
C ASP A 246 -9.06 -17.11 -3.09
N LYS A 247 -8.43 -16.83 -1.94
CA LYS A 247 -8.60 -15.59 -1.18
C LYS A 247 -7.40 -15.27 -0.28
N CYS A 248 -7.28 -14.01 0.11
CA CYS A 248 -6.47 -13.61 1.27
C CYS A 248 -7.36 -13.52 2.51
N ASP A 249 -7.09 -14.27 3.57
CA ASP A 249 -7.99 -14.48 4.71
C ASP A 249 -7.59 -13.70 5.98
N PHE A 250 -7.75 -12.38 5.96
CA PHE A 250 -7.32 -11.53 7.07
C PHE A 250 -8.24 -11.66 8.29
N ARG A 251 -7.65 -11.87 9.46
CA ARG A 251 -8.35 -11.87 10.75
C ARG A 251 -7.59 -10.98 11.73
N LEU A 252 -8.21 -9.86 12.12
CA LEU A 252 -7.70 -8.98 13.17
C LEU A 252 -8.47 -9.28 14.45
N TYR A 253 -7.78 -9.69 15.52
CA TYR A 253 -8.42 -10.24 16.72
C TYR A 253 -7.86 -9.59 17.99
N ARG A 254 -8.62 -9.69 19.08
CA ARG A 254 -8.14 -9.34 20.42
C ARG A 254 -7.19 -10.42 20.93
N LYS A 255 -5.94 -10.05 21.24
CA LYS A 255 -4.97 -10.90 21.92
C LYS A 255 -5.21 -10.95 23.42
#